data_AF-A0A9D1JT12-F1
#
_entry.id   AF-A0A9D1JT12-F1
#
_cell.length_a   1.000
_cell.length_b   1.000
_cell.length_c   1.000
_cell.angle_alpha   90.00
_cell.angle_beta   90.00
_cell.angle_gamma   90.00
#
_symmetry.space_group_name_H-M   'P 1'
#
loop_
_entity.id
_entity.type
_entity.pdbx_description
1 polymer ?
#
loop_
_entity_poly.entity_id
_entity_poly.type
_entity_poly.pdbx_seq_one_letter_code
_entity_poly.pdbx_strand_id
1 'polypeptide(L)'
;MKKHIRPAQEEMHGNIYTIIFMIVWYGIIFRTVIVNGFQANLLIFLVGGLLPLLAVARETQRALFYRREHQRAIQGGRMQRGKITGYSRKAVASEGKNGRSRYRTYYFLQVEIYNSDNGAVSQFLSQAYSKPIHKYLGGSSVTVYTDESGWHRYLDDFQWKERRSDPDIFNSPREWDGSGGLNTAIRVIAVVVLILMFLFMVLEL
;
A
#
# COMPACT_ATOMS: atom_id res chain seq x y z
N MET A 1 -15.25 7.90 10.13
CA MET A 1 -14.51 7.27 9.01
C MET A 1 -14.03 5.89 9.44
N LYS A 2 -14.55 4.81 8.86
CA LYS A 2 -13.98 3.47 9.09
C LYS A 2 -12.55 3.47 8.52
N LYS A 3 -11.55 3.26 9.37
CA LYS A 3 -10.17 3.07 8.90
C LYS A 3 -10.12 1.74 8.17
N HIS A 4 -9.54 1.69 6.98
CA HIS A 4 -9.36 0.44 6.24
C HIS A 4 -7.88 0.35 5.86
N ILE A 5 -7.14 -0.45 6.63
CA ILE A 5 -5.72 -0.72 6.37
C ILE A 5 -5.66 -1.94 5.46
N ARG A 6 -5.18 -1.72 4.23
CA ARG A 6 -5.06 -2.78 3.25
C ARG A 6 -3.78 -3.60 3.47
N PRO A 7 -3.80 -4.89 3.15
CA PRO A 7 -2.57 -5.69 3.04
C PRO A 7 -1.60 -5.06 2.04
N ALA A 8 -0.29 -5.27 2.25
CA ALA A 8 0.78 -4.70 1.45
C ALA A 8 0.69 -5.04 -0.05
N GLN A 9 0.05 -6.15 -0.40
CA GLN A 9 -0.15 -6.59 -1.78
C GLN A 9 -1.24 -5.77 -2.51
N GLU A 10 -2.19 -5.21 -1.77
CA GLU A 10 -3.27 -4.36 -2.31
C GLU A 10 -2.94 -2.87 -2.30
N GLU A 11 -1.86 -2.49 -1.63
CA GLU A 11 -1.42 -1.10 -1.52
C GLU A 11 -0.66 -0.67 -2.77
N MET A 12 -1.08 0.46 -3.35
CA MET A 12 -0.38 1.14 -4.46
C MET A 12 0.67 2.08 -3.87
N HIS A 13 1.64 1.52 -3.15
CA HIS A 13 2.64 2.28 -2.40
C HIS A 13 3.46 3.19 -3.33
N GLY A 14 3.32 4.52 -3.17
CA GLY A 14 4.19 5.50 -3.86
C GLY A 14 3.72 5.97 -5.22
N ASN A 15 2.72 5.32 -5.83
CA ASN A 15 2.29 5.64 -7.20
C ASN A 15 1.58 6.98 -7.33
N ILE A 16 1.03 7.55 -6.25
CA ILE A 16 0.31 8.82 -6.34
C ILE A 16 1.21 9.98 -6.77
N TYR A 17 2.45 10.03 -6.28
CA TYR A 17 3.40 11.07 -6.68
C TYR A 17 3.84 10.88 -8.13
N THR A 18 4.05 9.63 -8.55
CA THR A 18 4.37 9.31 -9.94
C THR A 18 3.21 9.66 -10.88
N ILE A 19 1.96 9.39 -10.50
CA ILE A 19 0.76 9.76 -11.27
C ILE A 19 0.67 11.28 -11.41
N ILE A 20 0.81 12.02 -10.31
CA ILE A 20 0.79 13.50 -10.33
C ILE A 20 1.92 14.03 -11.22
N PHE A 21 3.12 13.48 -11.09
CA PHE A 21 4.23 13.83 -11.95
C PHE A 21 3.91 13.57 -13.43
N MET A 22 3.30 12.44 -13.79
CA MET A 22 2.90 12.19 -15.18
C MET A 22 1.89 13.21 -15.69
N ILE A 23 0.90 13.57 -14.87
CA ILE A 23 -0.12 14.56 -15.24
C ILE A 23 0.55 15.90 -15.57
N VAL A 24 1.46 16.36 -14.72
CA VAL A 24 2.20 17.61 -14.95
C VAL A 24 3.14 17.48 -16.16
N TRP A 25 3.88 16.37 -16.27
CA TRP A 25 4.83 16.11 -17.36
C TRP A 25 4.16 16.15 -18.74
N TYR A 26 3.09 15.37 -18.92
CA TYR A 26 2.35 15.34 -20.18
C TYR A 26 1.57 16.63 -20.42
N GLY A 27 1.13 17.31 -19.35
CA GLY A 27 0.53 18.65 -19.44
C GLY A 27 1.48 19.68 -20.03
N ILE A 28 2.75 19.67 -19.62
CA ILE A 28 3.78 20.56 -20.18
C ILE A 28 4.03 20.22 -21.65
N ILE A 29 4.25 18.94 -21.99
CA ILE A 29 4.47 18.52 -23.39
C ILE A 29 3.31 18.97 -24.27
N PHE A 30 2.07 18.75 -23.82
CA PHE A 30 0.87 19.13 -24.56
C PHE A 30 0.79 20.64 -24.78
N ARG A 31 1.07 21.45 -23.74
CA ARG A 31 1.14 22.91 -23.86
C ARG A 31 2.24 23.34 -24.84
N THR A 32 3.42 22.74 -24.78
CA THR A 32 4.53 23.05 -25.69
C THR A 32 4.15 22.80 -27.15
N VAL A 33 3.42 21.71 -27.43
CA VAL A 33 2.94 21.42 -28.79
C VAL A 33 1.91 22.46 -29.26
N ILE A 34 1.03 22.93 -28.37
CA ILE A 34 0.03 23.97 -28.70
C ILE A 34 0.71 25.32 -28.99
N VAL A 35 1.67 25.73 -28.17
CA VAL A 35 2.29 27.08 -28.26
C VAL A 35 3.38 27.14 -29.33
N ASN A 36 4.25 26.12 -29.38
CA ASN A 36 5.47 26.15 -30.19
C ASN A 36 5.41 25.20 -31.41
N GLY A 37 4.28 24.50 -31.60
CA GLY A 37 4.16 23.44 -32.59
C GLY A 37 4.90 22.15 -32.20
N PHE A 38 4.72 21.10 -32.99
CA PHE A 38 5.38 19.82 -32.74
C PHE A 38 6.87 19.87 -33.15
N GLN A 39 7.75 19.57 -32.22
CA GLN A 39 9.19 19.48 -32.45
C GLN A 39 9.68 18.03 -32.24
N ALA A 40 10.57 17.54 -33.10
CA ALA A 40 11.03 16.15 -33.06
C ALA A 40 11.76 15.77 -31.75
N ASN A 41 12.40 16.73 -31.09
CA ASN A 41 13.03 16.56 -29.77
C ASN A 41 12.01 16.17 -28.67
N LEU A 42 10.73 16.52 -28.82
CA LEU A 42 9.66 16.15 -27.87
C LEU A 42 9.39 14.65 -27.85
N LEU A 43 9.76 13.91 -28.91
CA LEU A 43 9.64 12.46 -28.94
C LEU A 43 10.42 11.80 -27.81
N ILE A 44 11.59 12.33 -27.46
CA ILE A 44 12.41 11.78 -26.36
C ILE A 44 11.69 11.96 -25.02
N PHE A 45 11.02 13.10 -24.81
CA PHE A 45 10.23 13.38 -23.60
C PHE A 45 8.93 12.57 -23.53
N LEU A 46 8.27 12.34 -24.67
CA LEU A 46 7.11 11.46 -24.82
C LEU A 46 7.47 10.01 -24.47
N VAL A 47 8.54 9.49 -25.06
CA VAL A 47 9.00 8.11 -24.86
C VAL A 47 9.59 7.92 -23.45
N GLY A 48 10.33 8.90 -22.94
CA GLY A 48 10.87 8.87 -21.58
C GLY A 48 9.78 8.79 -20.50
N GLY A 49 8.65 9.48 -20.72
CA GLY A 49 7.49 9.44 -19.82
C GLY A 49 6.75 8.10 -19.79
N LEU A 50 6.92 7.24 -20.81
CA LEU A 50 6.26 5.92 -20.86
C LEU A 50 6.82 4.94 -19.83
N LEU A 51 8.12 4.99 -19.55
CA LEU A 51 8.76 4.07 -18.59
C LEU A 51 8.11 4.10 -17.20
N PRO A 52 7.95 5.27 -16.55
CA PRO A 52 7.31 5.34 -15.26
C PRO A 52 5.78 5.12 -15.33
N LEU A 53 5.11 5.42 -16.46
CA LEU A 53 3.71 5.02 -16.68
C LEU A 53 3.54 3.49 -16.67
N LEU A 54 4.42 2.76 -17.36
CA LEU A 54 4.40 1.30 -17.38
C LEU A 54 4.65 0.71 -15.98
N ALA A 55 5.56 1.31 -15.21
CA ALA A 55 5.81 0.91 -13.82
C ALA A 55 4.55 1.08 -12.96
N VAL A 56 3.90 2.25 -13.02
CA VAL A 56 2.64 2.52 -12.31
C VAL A 56 1.53 1.57 -12.77
N ALA A 57 1.41 1.31 -14.07
CA ALA A 57 0.39 0.43 -14.62
C ALA A 57 0.53 -1.00 -14.09
N ARG A 58 1.75 -1.56 -14.10
CA ARG A 58 2.02 -2.91 -13.56
C ARG A 58 1.69 -3.02 -12.08
N GLU A 59 2.10 -2.05 -11.27
CA GLU A 59 1.78 -2.05 -9.83
C GLU A 59 0.28 -1.88 -9.58
N THR A 60 -0.38 -1.03 -10.36
CA THR A 60 -1.83 -0.80 -10.27
C THR A 60 -2.58 -2.07 -10.64
N GLN A 61 -2.20 -2.75 -11.72
CA GLN A 61 -2.78 -4.04 -12.13
C GLN A 61 -2.61 -5.09 -11.04
N ARG A 62 -1.40 -5.22 -10.47
CA ARG A 62 -1.13 -6.13 -9.35
C ARG A 62 -2.04 -5.81 -8.15
N ALA A 63 -2.10 -4.56 -7.73
CA ALA A 63 -2.91 -4.15 -6.59
C ALA A 63 -4.41 -4.37 -6.84
N LEU A 64 -4.90 -4.08 -8.06
CA LEU A 64 -6.29 -4.34 -8.44
C LEU A 64 -6.61 -5.82 -8.49
N PHE A 65 -5.69 -6.66 -8.95
CA PHE A 65 -5.84 -8.12 -8.94
C PHE A 65 -6.08 -8.63 -7.51
N TYR A 66 -5.20 -8.29 -6.57
CA TYR A 66 -5.37 -8.73 -5.17
C TYR A 66 -6.63 -8.16 -4.51
N ARG A 67 -7.02 -6.92 -4.86
CA ARG A 67 -8.30 -6.35 -4.38
C ARG A 67 -9.50 -7.13 -4.91
N ARG A 68 -9.49 -7.54 -6.17
CA ARG A 68 -10.58 -8.35 -6.75
C ARG A 68 -10.64 -9.72 -6.10
N GLU A 69 -9.50 -10.37 -5.89
CA GLU A 69 -9.43 -11.65 -5.17
C GLU A 69 -9.98 -11.55 -3.74
N HIS A 70 -9.61 -10.50 -3.01
CA HIS A 70 -10.17 -10.24 -1.69
C HIS A 70 -11.69 -10.04 -1.74
N GLN A 71 -12.18 -9.22 -2.68
CA GLN A 71 -13.63 -9.02 -2.83
C GLN A 71 -14.38 -10.29 -3.21
N ARG A 72 -13.79 -11.16 -4.04
CA ARG A 72 -14.35 -12.48 -4.37
C ARG A 72 -14.44 -13.38 -3.13
N ALA A 73 -13.38 -13.41 -2.32
CA ALA A 73 -13.41 -14.15 -1.06
C ALA A 73 -14.45 -13.60 -0.08
N ILE A 74 -14.72 -12.28 -0.09
CA ILE A 74 -15.78 -11.68 0.72
C ILE A 74 -17.18 -12.09 0.23
N GLN A 75 -17.38 -12.13 -1.10
CA GLN A 75 -18.70 -12.38 -1.70
C GLN A 75 -19.07 -13.87 -1.76
N GLY A 76 -18.12 -14.74 -2.09
CA GLY A 76 -18.35 -16.18 -2.30
C GLY A 76 -17.64 -17.09 -1.29
N GLY A 77 -16.76 -16.55 -0.45
CA GLY A 77 -16.01 -17.33 0.50
C GLY A 77 -16.79 -17.70 1.76
N ARG A 78 -16.24 -18.64 2.52
CA ARG A 78 -16.78 -19.04 3.83
C ARG A 78 -16.42 -17.99 4.88
N MET A 79 -17.43 -17.41 5.50
CA MET A 79 -17.27 -16.47 6.60
C MET A 79 -17.15 -17.21 7.94
N GLN A 80 -16.13 -16.86 8.72
CA GLN A 80 -15.93 -17.33 10.09
C GLN A 80 -15.49 -16.19 11.01
N ARG A 81 -15.84 -16.27 12.30
CA ARG A 81 -15.34 -15.33 13.31
C ARG A 81 -13.97 -15.80 13.80
N GLY A 82 -13.01 -14.88 13.79
CA GLY A 82 -11.66 -15.11 14.29
C GLY A 82 -11.31 -14.19 15.44
N LYS A 83 -10.28 -14.59 16.19
CA LYS A 83 -9.67 -13.81 17.27
C LYS A 83 -8.19 -13.60 16.98
N ILE A 84 -7.77 -12.35 16.99
CA ILE A 84 -6.37 -11.96 16.85
C ILE A 84 -5.68 -12.19 18.20
N THR A 85 -4.73 -13.12 18.24
CA THR A 85 -4.02 -13.51 19.47
C THR A 85 -2.63 -12.91 19.58
N GLY A 86 -2.07 -12.44 18.47
CA GLY A 86 -0.76 -11.81 18.44
C GLY A 86 -0.42 -11.19 17.11
N TYR A 87 0.82 -10.76 16.98
CA TYR A 87 1.40 -10.33 15.72
C TYR A 87 2.85 -10.83 15.61
N SER A 88 3.31 -11.01 14.39
CA SER A 88 4.72 -11.27 14.09
C SER A 88 5.26 -10.21 13.15
N ARG A 89 6.54 -9.91 13.34
CA ARG A 89 7.30 -8.96 12.52
C ARG A 89 8.28 -9.74 11.68
N LYS A 90 8.29 -9.52 10.36
CA LYS A 90 9.29 -10.10 9.47
C LYS A 90 9.98 -9.00 8.68
N ALA A 91 11.30 -8.91 8.80
CA ALA A 91 12.11 -8.07 7.94
C ALA A 91 12.42 -8.86 6.66
N VAL A 92 11.82 -8.44 5.55
CA VAL A 92 12.08 -9.04 4.24
C VAL A 92 13.16 -8.22 3.56
N ALA A 93 14.27 -8.88 3.20
CA ALA A 93 15.28 -8.26 2.35
C ALA A 93 14.69 -8.05 0.96
N SER A 94 14.58 -6.79 0.55
CA SER A 94 14.39 -6.43 -0.84
C SER A 94 15.77 -6.36 -1.48
N GLU A 95 16.02 -7.17 -2.50
CA GLU A 95 17.20 -6.99 -3.35
C GLU A 95 17.12 -5.62 -4.00
N GLY A 96 18.04 -4.74 -3.62
CA GLY A 96 18.28 -3.50 -4.33
C GLY A 96 19.10 -3.78 -5.57
N LYS A 97 18.83 -3.08 -6.67
CA LYS A 97 19.58 -3.17 -7.94
C LYS A 97 21.11 -3.00 -7.82
N ASN A 98 21.61 -2.48 -6.69
CA ASN A 98 23.03 -2.19 -6.46
C ASN A 98 23.67 -3.08 -5.38
N GLY A 99 23.14 -4.29 -5.13
CA GLY A 99 23.69 -5.23 -4.13
C GLY A 99 23.51 -4.80 -2.66
N ARG A 100 22.92 -3.63 -2.40
CA ARG A 100 22.53 -3.19 -1.06
C ARG A 100 21.15 -3.76 -0.73
N SER A 101 21.10 -4.71 0.20
CA SER A 101 19.84 -5.24 0.73
C SER A 101 19.07 -4.15 1.45
N ARG A 102 17.87 -3.82 0.94
CA ARG A 102 16.97 -2.88 1.61
C ARG A 102 15.97 -3.70 2.42
N TYR A 103 16.05 -3.65 3.73
CA TYR A 103 15.10 -4.35 4.59
C TYR A 103 13.78 -3.60 4.63
N ARG A 104 12.68 -4.28 4.28
CA ARG A 104 11.33 -3.79 4.49
C ARG A 104 10.67 -4.61 5.59
N THR A 105 10.21 -3.93 6.64
CA THR A 105 9.50 -4.58 7.73
C THR A 105 8.04 -4.79 7.33
N TYR A 106 7.55 -6.01 7.50
CA TYR A 106 6.13 -6.35 7.35
C TYR A 106 5.58 -6.91 8.67
N TYR A 107 4.31 -6.61 8.93
CA TYR A 107 3.59 -7.03 10.11
C TYR A 107 2.53 -8.05 9.70
N PHE A 108 2.46 -9.16 10.42
CA PHE A 108 1.49 -10.24 10.20
C PHE A 108 0.70 -10.43 11.49
N LEU A 109 -0.62 -10.54 11.41
CA LEU A 109 -1.48 -10.85 12.54
C LEU A 109 -1.56 -12.37 12.70
N GLN A 110 -1.47 -12.85 13.93
CA GLN A 110 -1.77 -14.24 14.29
C GLN A 110 -3.25 -14.30 14.64
N VAL A 111 -3.98 -15.15 13.94
CA VAL A 111 -5.44 -15.26 14.08
C VAL A 111 -5.81 -16.71 14.36
N GLU A 112 -6.67 -16.88 15.35
CA GLU A 112 -7.31 -18.14 15.69
C GLU A 112 -8.74 -18.14 15.17
N ILE A 113 -9.16 -19.26 14.59
CA ILE A 113 -10.54 -19.52 14.18
C ILE A 113 -11.03 -20.73 14.94
N TYR A 114 -12.23 -20.60 15.50
CA TYR A 114 -12.96 -21.69 16.11
C TYR A 114 -13.80 -22.38 15.04
N ASN A 115 -13.57 -23.67 14.82
CA ASN A 115 -14.43 -24.46 13.97
C ASN A 115 -15.66 -24.92 14.77
N SER A 116 -16.86 -24.51 14.32
CA SER A 116 -18.13 -24.85 14.95
C SER A 116 -18.41 -26.35 14.96
N ASP A 117 -17.86 -27.08 13.99
CA ASP A 117 -18.29 -28.45 13.70
C ASP A 117 -17.56 -29.48 14.55
N ASN A 118 -16.33 -29.17 14.99
CA ASN A 118 -15.49 -30.08 15.78
C ASN A 118 -14.84 -29.44 17.01
N GLY A 119 -15.12 -28.16 17.29
CA GLY A 119 -14.51 -27.41 18.40
C GLY A 119 -13.01 -27.17 18.26
N ALA A 120 -12.40 -27.53 17.12
CA ALA A 120 -10.98 -27.38 16.90
C ALA A 120 -10.62 -25.89 16.72
N VAL A 121 -9.52 -25.48 17.34
CA VAL A 121 -8.93 -24.16 17.14
C VAL A 121 -7.83 -24.28 16.10
N SER A 122 -7.95 -23.51 15.02
CA SER A 122 -6.90 -23.42 14.01
C SER A 122 -6.25 -22.05 14.06
N GLN A 123 -4.93 -22.01 14.01
CA GLN A 123 -4.16 -20.77 14.00
C GLN A 123 -3.52 -20.56 12.63
N PHE A 124 -3.50 -19.32 12.16
CA PHE A 124 -2.80 -18.96 10.93
C PHE A 124 -2.27 -17.52 10.99
N LEU A 125 -1.38 -17.20 10.05
CA LEU A 125 -0.87 -15.85 9.85
C LEU A 125 -1.66 -15.14 8.77
N SER A 126 -2.00 -13.87 9.03
CA SER A 126 -2.63 -12.99 8.06
C SER A 126 -1.72 -12.70 6.87
N GLN A 127 -2.24 -11.96 5.89
CA GLN A 127 -1.42 -11.32 4.88
C GLN A 127 -0.48 -10.28 5.51
N ALA A 128 0.59 -9.94 4.77
CA ALA A 128 1.57 -8.96 5.19
C ALA A 128 0.97 -7.55 5.17
N TYR A 129 1.17 -6.77 6.23
CA TYR A 129 0.84 -5.35 6.30
C TYR A 129 2.13 -4.52 6.32
N SER A 130 2.16 -3.43 5.55
CA SER A 130 3.32 -2.53 5.49
C SER A 130 3.39 -1.58 6.70
N LYS A 131 2.23 -1.29 7.29
CA LYS A 131 2.07 -0.48 8.50
C LYS A 131 1.85 -1.39 9.71
N PRO A 132 2.22 -0.95 10.93
CA PRO A 132 1.99 -1.70 12.15
C PRO A 132 0.49 -1.74 12.48
N ILE A 133 -0.26 -2.60 11.79
CA ILE A 133 -1.72 -2.69 11.88
C ILE A 133 -2.20 -2.88 13.33
N HIS A 134 -1.45 -3.65 14.13
CA HIS A 134 -1.75 -3.93 15.53
C HIS A 134 -1.92 -2.68 16.41
N LYS A 135 -1.26 -1.55 16.07
CA LYS A 135 -1.38 -0.28 16.82
C LYS A 135 -2.71 0.44 16.60
N TYR A 136 -3.44 0.06 15.55
CA TYR A 136 -4.70 0.70 15.18
C TYR A 136 -5.92 -0.11 15.60
N LEU A 137 -5.72 -1.34 16.06
CA LEU A 137 -6.79 -2.22 16.50
C LEU A 137 -7.24 -1.85 17.91
N GLY A 138 -8.55 -1.73 18.11
CA GLY A 138 -9.22 -1.48 19.39
C GLY A 138 -9.79 -2.75 20.05
N GLY A 139 -9.90 -3.86 19.30
CA GLY A 139 -10.24 -5.16 19.87
C GLY A 139 -9.73 -6.33 19.03
N SER A 140 -9.72 -7.52 19.63
CA SER A 140 -9.14 -8.74 19.04
C SER A 140 -10.07 -9.45 18.05
N SER A 141 -11.34 -9.08 17.99
CA SER A 141 -12.32 -9.75 17.13
C SER A 141 -12.15 -9.33 15.68
N VAL A 142 -12.15 -10.30 14.76
CA VAL A 142 -12.02 -10.08 13.32
C VAL A 142 -12.91 -11.06 12.55
N THR A 143 -13.31 -10.70 11.35
CA THR A 143 -14.00 -11.60 10.43
C THR A 143 -12.98 -12.20 9.47
N VAL A 144 -12.99 -13.53 9.34
CA VAL A 144 -12.13 -14.25 8.40
C VAL A 144 -12.97 -14.77 7.25
N TYR A 145 -12.54 -14.44 6.04
CA TYR A 145 -13.08 -14.98 4.81
C TYR A 145 -12.08 -15.97 4.23
N THR A 146 -12.52 -17.21 4.06
CA THR A 146 -11.74 -18.23 3.36
C THR A 146 -12.28 -18.35 1.94
N ASP A 147 -11.39 -18.29 0.96
CA ASP A 147 -11.75 -18.47 -0.44
C ASP A 147 -12.31 -19.88 -0.73
N GLU A 148 -12.86 -20.07 -1.93
CA GLU A 148 -13.42 -21.36 -2.35
C GLU A 148 -12.39 -22.49 -2.35
N SER A 149 -11.11 -22.15 -2.57
CA SER A 149 -10.02 -23.12 -2.58
C SER A 149 -9.62 -23.61 -1.18
N GLY A 150 -9.98 -22.87 -0.12
CA GLY A 150 -9.58 -23.16 1.26
C GLY A 150 -8.18 -22.69 1.64
N TRP A 151 -7.37 -22.26 0.66
CA TRP A 151 -5.95 -21.92 0.83
C TRP A 151 -5.74 -20.45 1.19
N HIS A 152 -6.58 -19.56 0.69
CA HIS A 152 -6.42 -18.13 0.89
C HIS A 152 -7.43 -17.59 1.89
N ARG A 153 -6.89 -16.91 2.90
CA ARG A 153 -7.66 -16.30 3.98
C ARG A 153 -7.46 -14.80 3.98
N TYR A 154 -8.57 -14.10 4.09
CA TYR A 154 -8.66 -12.65 4.11
C TYR A 154 -9.31 -12.20 5.42
N LEU A 155 -8.87 -11.07 5.95
CA LEU A 155 -9.35 -10.52 7.20
C LEU A 155 -10.08 -9.20 6.93
N ASP A 156 -11.28 -9.05 7.47
CA ASP A 156 -12.04 -7.80 7.44
C ASP A 156 -12.80 -7.57 8.75
N ASP A 157 -13.53 -6.44 8.81
CA ASP A 157 -14.34 -6.02 9.96
C ASP A 157 -13.54 -5.94 11.27
N PHE A 158 -12.31 -5.44 11.15
CA PHE A 158 -11.48 -5.13 12.31
C PHE A 158 -12.17 -4.12 13.24
N GLN A 159 -12.02 -4.34 14.54
CA GLN A 159 -12.36 -3.36 15.55
C GLN A 159 -11.23 -2.33 15.64
N TRP A 160 -11.49 -1.10 15.20
CA TRP A 160 -10.50 -0.03 15.18
C TRP A 160 -10.56 0.82 16.45
N LYS A 161 -9.41 1.38 16.85
CA LYS A 161 -9.35 2.41 17.87
C LYS A 161 -10.07 3.67 17.42
N GLU A 162 -10.86 4.24 18.32
CA GLU A 162 -11.54 5.50 18.12
C GLU A 162 -10.61 6.67 18.46
N ARG A 163 -9.82 6.53 19.54
CA ARG A 163 -8.92 7.58 20.02
C ARG A 163 -7.49 7.09 20.08
N ARG A 164 -6.55 8.04 19.99
CA ARG A 164 -5.11 7.75 20.13
C ARG A 164 -4.73 7.34 21.55
N SER A 165 -5.53 7.74 22.53
CA SER A 165 -5.40 7.38 23.94
C SER A 165 -5.86 5.95 24.26
N ASP A 166 -6.54 5.28 23.32
CA ASP A 166 -7.04 3.93 23.56
C ASP A 166 -5.85 2.98 23.75
N PRO A 167 -5.91 2.07 24.73
CA PRO A 167 -4.82 1.14 25.01
C PRO A 167 -4.55 0.24 23.80
N ASP A 168 -3.28 -0.09 23.54
CA ASP A 168 -2.93 -1.12 22.56
C ASP A 168 -3.43 -2.49 23.05
N ILE A 169 -3.97 -3.29 22.13
CA ILE A 169 -4.38 -4.68 22.44
C ILE A 169 -3.16 -5.52 22.84
N PHE A 170 -1.99 -5.16 22.32
CA PHE A 170 -0.72 -5.82 22.60
C PHE A 170 0.24 -4.83 23.23
N ASN A 171 0.87 -5.21 24.34
CA ASN A 171 1.96 -4.45 24.93
C ASN A 171 3.18 -4.52 24.01
N SER A 172 3.37 -3.50 23.17
CA SER A 172 4.51 -3.38 22.27
C SER A 172 5.46 -2.28 22.75
N PRO A 173 6.78 -2.49 22.76
CA PRO A 173 7.74 -1.43 23.03
C PRO A 173 7.57 -0.28 22.04
N ARG A 174 7.85 0.96 22.47
CA ARG A 174 7.78 2.14 21.61
C ARG A 174 8.88 2.05 20.53
N GLU A 175 8.50 1.68 19.32
CA GLU A 175 9.42 1.55 18.20
C GLU A 175 9.64 2.88 17.47
N TRP A 176 10.88 3.09 16.99
CA TRP A 176 11.22 4.18 16.08
C TRP A 176 10.50 4.00 14.74
N ASP A 177 9.63 4.96 14.46
CA ASP A 177 9.07 5.21 13.15
C ASP A 177 10.22 5.62 12.20
N GLY A 178 10.75 4.65 11.45
CA GLY A 178 11.78 4.84 10.43
C GLY A 178 11.35 5.67 9.22
N SER A 179 10.30 6.50 9.30
CA SER A 179 9.98 7.51 8.29
C SER A 179 10.97 8.68 8.22
N GLY A 180 12.04 8.65 9.03
CA GLY A 180 13.04 9.70 9.15
C GLY A 180 13.89 9.95 7.88
N GLY A 181 13.96 11.24 7.51
CA GLY A 181 15.03 11.85 6.72
C GLY A 181 14.84 11.76 5.20
N LEU A 182 15.27 10.64 4.60
CA LEU A 182 15.47 10.57 3.15
C LEU A 182 14.16 10.52 2.36
N ASN A 183 13.16 9.76 2.83
CA ASN A 183 11.86 9.67 2.15
C ASN A 183 11.08 10.99 2.25
N THR A 184 11.26 11.72 3.35
CA THR A 184 10.70 13.06 3.54
C THR A 184 11.42 14.06 2.65
N ALA A 185 12.75 14.02 2.58
CA ALA A 185 13.54 14.87 1.68
C ALA A 185 13.19 14.61 0.20
N ILE A 186 13.08 13.36 -0.24
CA ILE A 186 12.67 13.01 -1.60
C ILE A 186 11.24 13.51 -1.88
N ARG A 187 10.32 13.39 -0.91
CA ARG A 187 8.97 13.97 -1.04
C ARG A 187 8.99 15.49 -1.15
N VAL A 188 9.79 16.17 -0.32
CA VAL A 188 9.95 17.62 -0.37
C VAL A 188 10.54 18.06 -1.71
N ILE A 189 11.61 17.40 -2.17
CA ILE A 189 12.21 17.65 -3.48
C ILE A 189 11.19 17.40 -4.59
N ALA A 190 10.44 16.30 -4.55
CA ALA A 190 9.41 16.01 -5.55
C ALA A 190 8.31 17.09 -5.55
N VAL A 191 7.89 17.58 -4.39
CA VAL A 191 6.92 18.68 -4.29
C VAL A 191 7.51 19.98 -4.85
N VAL A 192 8.76 20.31 -4.52
CA VAL A 192 9.45 21.50 -5.06
C VAL A 192 9.57 21.41 -6.58
N VAL A 193 9.98 20.26 -7.12
CA VAL A 193 10.04 20.03 -8.58
C VAL A 193 8.67 20.17 -9.21
N LEU A 194 7.60 19.61 -8.61
CA LEU A 194 6.23 19.77 -9.10
C LEU A 194 5.78 21.24 -9.10
N ILE A 195 6.11 22.00 -8.05
CA ILE A 195 5.82 23.43 -7.98
C ILE A 195 6.59 24.19 -9.06
N LEU A 196 7.88 23.92 -9.24
CA LEU A 196 8.69 24.56 -10.29
C LEU A 196 8.17 24.23 -11.69
N MET A 197 7.81 22.97 -11.95
CA MET A 197 7.20 22.55 -13.21
C MET A 197 5.85 23.24 -13.46
N PHE A 198 5.02 23.37 -12.42
CA PHE A 198 3.75 24.09 -12.51
C PHE A 198 3.97 25.60 -12.75
N LEU A 199 4.92 26.22 -12.05
CA LEU A 199 5.28 27.62 -12.26
C LEU A 199 5.81 27.83 -13.68
N PHE A 200 6.67 26.95 -14.20
CA PHE A 200 7.10 26.97 -15.61
C PHE A 200 5.91 26.87 -16.58
N MET A 201 4.91 26.04 -16.26
CA MET A 201 3.67 25.93 -17.04
C MET A 201 2.80 27.20 -17.00
N VAL A 202 2.91 28.05 -15.97
CA VAL A 202 2.04 29.24 -15.80
C VAL A 202 2.76 30.55 -16.18
N LEU A 203 4.07 30.65 -15.96
CA LEU A 203 4.81 31.93 -15.99
C LEU A 203 5.61 32.21 -17.29
N GLU A 204 5.51 31.37 -18.33
CA GLU A 204 6.22 31.60 -19.61
C GLU A 204 7.74 31.81 -19.49
N LEU A 205 8.40 31.09 -18.57
CA LEU A 205 9.86 30.94 -18.55
C LEU A 205 10.33 29.83 -19.51
#